data_AF-A0A5B7BK37-F1
#
_entry.id   AF-A0A5B7BK37-F1
#
_cell.length_a   1.000
_cell.length_b   1.000
_cell.length_c   1.000
_cell.angle_alpha   90.00
_cell.angle_beta   90.00
_cell.angle_gamma   90.00
#
_symmetry.space_group_name_H-M   'P 1'
#
loop_
_entity.id
_entity.type
_entity.pdbx_description
1 polymer ?
#
loop_
_entity_poly.entity_id
_entity_poly.type
_entity_poly.pdbx_seq_one_letter_code
_entity_poly.pdbx_strand_id
1 'polypeptide(L)'
;MFCTSSSLLSSSVLIPTTKTNVTTRTKLKSRHVSPRMSLDQPPPNPKLLTTITRLLWGQALPPQLLISTVRSTWSAAWHLMMSQLAPSDPSGRYSRPTSQFLASFKSPQFSRQKPGTLHLYVGLPCPWAHRTLIVRALKGLEDAVPVSIASPGIDGSWEFRDNHVRDGNRLVPGLDNANGRKTLREVYKIRRGGYDGRCTVPMLWDVERKEVVCNESYDIIELFNSGLNELACNSELDLSPLSLKKQIEEWNRVIYPKVNNGVYRCGFAQSQEAYDTAVNELFSTLDMLNDHLGSCRYLCGEMLSLADICLFTTLIRFDLAYNVLFKCTKKKLIEYPNLHGYMRDIYQIPKVAATCNFGAIMNGYYEILFPLNPGSIRPIMPSGCEHEVLSEPHNRESLLSRDKSVQVYV
;
A
#
# COMPACT_ATOMS: atom_id res chain seq x y z
N MET A 1 57.54 1.08 9.70
CA MET A 1 58.81 0.45 10.10
C MET A 1 58.81 -0.94 9.48
N PHE A 2 59.80 -1.17 8.60
CA PHE A 2 60.23 -2.41 7.94
C PHE A 2 59.85 -3.71 8.69
N CYS A 3 59.59 -4.87 8.10
CA CYS A 3 60.11 -5.49 6.89
C CYS A 3 59.30 -6.81 6.71
N THR A 4 58.88 -7.19 5.48
CA THR A 4 59.40 -8.35 4.69
C THR A 4 59.28 -9.72 5.40
N SER A 5 58.87 -10.83 4.80
CA SER A 5 58.74 -11.22 3.39
C SER A 5 58.47 -12.72 3.37
N SER A 6 57.78 -13.19 2.33
CA SER A 6 58.13 -14.39 1.55
C SER A 6 58.12 -15.76 2.23
N SER A 7 57.81 -16.87 1.57
CA SER A 7 57.26 -17.18 0.26
C SER A 7 57.38 -18.71 0.13
N LEU A 8 56.51 -19.34 -0.66
CA LEU A 8 56.86 -20.47 -1.56
C LEU A 8 57.29 -21.80 -0.85
N LEU A 9 56.89 -23.00 -1.24
CA LEU A 9 56.57 -23.59 -2.54
C LEU A 9 55.96 -24.99 -2.28
N SER A 10 55.32 -25.48 -3.33
CA SER A 10 55.10 -26.87 -3.78
C SER A 10 55.88 -27.97 -3.03
N SER A 11 55.35 -29.19 -2.89
CA SER A 11 55.18 -30.10 -4.02
C SER A 11 54.36 -31.33 -3.66
N SER A 12 53.57 -31.74 -4.64
CA SER A 12 52.83 -32.99 -4.79
C SER A 12 53.76 -34.18 -5.10
N VAL A 13 53.51 -35.35 -4.51
CA VAL A 13 53.83 -36.68 -5.10
C VAL A 13 52.80 -37.73 -4.66
N LEU A 14 52.49 -38.62 -5.59
CA LEU A 14 51.44 -39.64 -5.66
C LEU A 14 51.59 -40.88 -4.74
N ILE A 15 50.43 -41.40 -4.29
CA ILE A 15 49.87 -42.79 -4.35
C ILE A 15 50.90 -43.94 -4.51
N PRO A 16 50.89 -45.03 -3.68
CA PRO A 16 49.94 -46.14 -3.95
C PRO A 16 49.48 -47.10 -2.83
N THR A 17 48.30 -47.68 -3.13
CA THR A 17 47.85 -49.07 -2.92
C THR A 17 47.54 -49.64 -1.52
N THR A 18 46.23 -49.90 -1.35
CA THR A 18 45.57 -51.15 -0.87
C THR A 18 46.13 -51.88 0.36
N LYS A 19 45.33 -51.98 1.42
CA LYS A 19 44.49 -53.17 1.72
C LYS A 19 43.69 -52.96 3.00
N THR A 20 42.49 -53.52 2.95
CA THR A 20 41.50 -53.76 4.01
C THR A 20 42.11 -54.25 5.32
N ASN A 21 41.66 -53.70 6.45
CA ASN A 21 41.03 -54.52 7.48
C ASN A 21 40.21 -53.68 8.46
N VAL A 22 39.05 -54.27 8.76
CA VAL A 22 38.02 -53.79 9.67
C VAL A 22 38.55 -53.76 11.09
N THR A 23 38.36 -52.65 11.80
CA THR A 23 38.30 -52.68 13.27
C THR A 23 37.31 -51.62 13.75
N THR A 24 36.20 -52.12 14.27
CA THR A 24 35.15 -51.42 14.98
C THR A 24 35.74 -50.61 16.14
N ARG A 25 35.52 -49.28 16.12
CA ARG A 25 35.72 -48.45 17.30
C ARG A 25 34.61 -47.41 17.40
N THR A 26 33.71 -47.66 18.34
CA THR A 26 32.64 -46.80 18.82
C THR A 26 33.20 -45.42 19.20
N LYS A 27 32.72 -44.36 18.56
CA LYS A 27 32.93 -42.98 18.99
C LYS A 27 31.58 -42.27 19.10
N LEU A 28 31.22 -41.91 20.33
CA LEU A 28 30.19 -40.91 20.62
C LEU A 28 30.50 -39.63 19.82
N LYS A 29 29.55 -39.18 18.99
CA LYS A 29 29.56 -37.83 18.44
C LYS A 29 28.61 -36.96 19.28
N SER A 30 29.21 -36.04 20.02
CA SER A 30 28.55 -34.82 20.48
C SER A 30 27.91 -34.12 19.28
N ARG A 31 26.58 -33.94 19.32
CA ARG A 31 25.85 -33.07 18.39
C ARG A 31 25.73 -31.71 19.04
N HIS A 32 26.50 -30.73 18.55
CA HIS A 32 26.16 -29.32 18.74
C HIS A 32 24.85 -29.04 18.00
N VAL A 33 23.79 -28.78 18.75
CA VAL A 33 22.52 -28.26 18.24
C VAL A 33 22.58 -26.74 18.37
N SER A 34 22.77 -26.05 17.25
CA SER A 34 22.50 -24.61 17.17
C SER A 34 20.99 -24.42 17.02
N PRO A 35 20.30 -23.67 17.90
CA PRO A 35 18.88 -23.45 17.77
C PRO A 35 18.62 -22.52 16.58
N ARG A 36 18.14 -23.10 15.47
CA ARG A 36 17.58 -22.36 14.34
C ARG A 36 16.14 -22.01 14.74
N MET A 37 15.88 -20.76 15.13
CA MET A 37 14.52 -20.29 15.37
C MET A 37 13.78 -20.22 14.03
N SER A 38 13.07 -21.30 13.70
CA SER A 38 12.09 -21.33 12.62
C SER A 38 10.81 -20.67 13.14
N LEU A 39 10.40 -19.56 12.51
CA LEU A 39 9.15 -18.85 12.81
C LEU A 39 7.94 -19.42 12.04
N ASP A 40 8.08 -20.57 11.39
CA ASP A 40 6.96 -21.32 10.85
C ASP A 40 6.38 -22.24 11.93
N GLN A 41 5.37 -21.75 12.66
CA GLN A 41 4.45 -22.66 13.34
C GLN A 41 3.68 -23.43 12.24
N PRO A 42 3.77 -24.77 12.15
CA PRO A 42 2.95 -25.50 11.21
C PRO A 42 1.47 -25.28 11.57
N PRO A 43 0.58 -25.13 10.58
CA PRO A 43 -0.85 -25.02 10.86
C PRO A 43 -1.32 -26.22 11.69
N PRO A 44 -2.29 -26.05 12.60
CA PRO A 44 -2.77 -27.15 13.43
C PRO A 44 -3.19 -28.31 12.54
N ASN A 45 -2.66 -29.51 12.83
CA ASN A 45 -2.89 -30.69 12.00
C ASN A 45 -4.41 -30.94 11.89
N PRO A 46 -5.01 -30.82 10.69
CA PRO A 46 -6.46 -30.87 10.52
C PRO A 46 -7.05 -32.19 11.00
N LYS A 47 -6.25 -33.28 10.97
CA LYS A 47 -6.62 -34.60 11.50
C LYS A 47 -6.73 -34.61 13.03
N LEU A 48 -5.90 -33.86 13.74
CA LEU A 48 -5.96 -33.74 15.20
C LEU A 48 -7.19 -32.94 15.61
N LEU A 49 -7.48 -31.84 14.91
CA LEU A 49 -8.63 -30.99 15.18
C LEU A 49 -9.96 -31.73 14.92
N THR A 50 -10.04 -32.48 13.82
CA THR A 50 -11.18 -33.38 13.53
C THR A 50 -11.32 -34.54 14.52
N THR A 51 -10.20 -35.06 15.02
CA THR A 51 -10.22 -36.12 16.04
C THR A 51 -10.73 -35.57 17.38
N ILE A 52 -10.27 -34.38 17.79
CA ILE A 52 -10.72 -33.71 19.02
C ILE A 52 -12.20 -33.32 18.93
N THR A 53 -12.63 -32.72 17.82
CA THR A 53 -14.06 -32.37 17.62
C THR A 53 -14.94 -33.61 17.60
N ARG A 54 -14.55 -34.68 16.91
CA ARG A 54 -15.31 -35.95 16.89
C ARG A 54 -15.34 -36.62 18.26
N LEU A 55 -14.25 -36.52 19.04
CA LEU A 55 -14.17 -37.05 20.40
C LEU A 55 -15.05 -36.26 21.38
N LEU A 56 -15.10 -34.93 21.26
CA LEU A 56 -15.85 -34.07 22.16
C LEU A 56 -17.34 -33.94 21.79
N TRP A 57 -17.69 -33.95 20.49
CA TRP A 57 -19.04 -33.57 20.01
C TRP A 57 -19.65 -34.51 18.97
N GLY A 58 -18.97 -35.60 18.55
CA GLY A 58 -19.51 -36.53 17.56
C GLY A 58 -19.79 -35.87 16.19
N GLN A 59 -20.96 -36.12 15.61
CA GLN A 59 -21.47 -35.46 14.38
C GLN A 59 -22.32 -34.21 14.69
N ALA A 60 -22.50 -33.86 15.96
CA ALA A 60 -23.36 -32.75 16.37
C ALA A 60 -22.64 -31.39 16.25
N LEU A 61 -23.43 -30.32 16.12
CA LEU A 61 -22.92 -28.95 16.17
C LEU A 61 -22.25 -28.67 17.54
N PRO A 62 -21.29 -27.73 17.61
CA PRO A 62 -20.64 -27.39 18.87
C PRO A 62 -21.64 -26.95 19.96
N PRO A 63 -21.39 -27.25 21.25
CA PRO A 63 -22.30 -26.88 22.34
C PRO A 63 -22.56 -25.37 22.40
N GLN A 64 -23.79 -24.97 22.68
CA GLN A 64 -24.20 -23.56 22.77
C GLN A 64 -23.31 -22.74 23.72
N LEU A 65 -22.93 -23.32 24.87
CA LEU A 65 -22.07 -22.67 25.85
C LEU A 65 -20.69 -22.35 25.26
N LEU A 66 -20.07 -23.29 24.54
CA LEU A 66 -18.79 -23.06 23.87
C LEU A 66 -18.91 -21.95 22.82
N ILE A 67 -19.95 -21.99 21.98
CA ILE A 67 -20.19 -20.97 20.96
C ILE A 67 -20.36 -19.59 21.60
N SER A 68 -21.12 -19.51 22.69
CA SER A 68 -21.36 -18.26 23.42
C SER A 68 -20.07 -17.70 24.01
N THR A 69 -19.30 -18.53 24.73
CA THR A 69 -18.02 -18.11 25.33
C THR A 69 -17.02 -17.64 24.28
N VAL A 70 -16.81 -18.43 23.21
CA VAL A 70 -15.88 -18.06 22.13
C VAL A 70 -16.32 -16.78 21.45
N ARG A 71 -17.63 -16.59 21.21
CA ARG A 71 -18.18 -15.37 20.60
C ARG A 71 -17.91 -14.15 21.48
N SER A 72 -18.16 -14.24 22.78
CA SER A 72 -17.90 -13.14 23.72
C SER A 72 -16.41 -12.81 23.81
N THR A 73 -15.54 -13.81 23.95
CA THR A 73 -14.08 -13.59 23.99
C THR A 73 -13.55 -12.99 22.69
N TRP A 74 -14.00 -13.52 21.54
CA TRP A 74 -13.62 -12.98 20.23
C TRP A 74 -14.07 -11.54 20.05
N SER A 75 -15.32 -11.22 20.40
CA SER A 75 -15.86 -9.87 20.30
C SER A 75 -15.08 -8.88 21.17
N ALA A 76 -14.76 -9.24 22.42
CA ALA A 76 -13.96 -8.40 23.31
C ALA A 76 -12.55 -8.15 22.75
N ALA A 77 -11.87 -9.21 22.27
CA ALA A 77 -10.55 -9.08 21.65
C ALA A 77 -10.60 -8.23 20.38
N TRP A 78 -11.64 -8.41 19.55
CA TRP A 78 -11.86 -7.64 18.34
C TRP A 78 -11.97 -6.14 18.65
N HIS A 79 -12.79 -5.74 19.63
CA HIS A 79 -12.93 -4.34 20.03
C HIS A 79 -11.61 -3.74 20.54
N LEU A 80 -10.85 -4.50 21.34
CA LEU A 80 -9.55 -4.06 21.83
C LEU A 80 -8.59 -3.77 20.67
N MET A 81 -8.48 -4.68 19.71
CA MET A 81 -7.57 -4.51 18.57
C MET A 81 -8.04 -3.39 17.63
N MET A 82 -9.35 -3.31 17.37
CA MET A 82 -9.93 -2.26 16.54
C MET A 82 -9.72 -0.86 17.13
N SER A 83 -9.75 -0.71 18.46
CA SER A 83 -9.46 0.59 19.11
C SER A 83 -8.07 1.15 18.78
N GLN A 84 -7.08 0.28 18.55
CA GLN A 84 -5.71 0.66 18.20
C GLN A 84 -5.51 0.80 16.69
N LEU A 85 -6.11 -0.10 15.91
CA LEU A 85 -6.01 -0.11 14.45
C LEU A 85 -6.77 1.07 13.85
N ALA A 86 -8.03 1.23 14.26
CA ALA A 86 -8.99 2.18 13.73
C ALA A 86 -9.75 2.89 14.86
N PRO A 87 -9.14 3.94 15.45
CA PRO A 87 -9.77 4.72 16.50
C PRO A 87 -11.16 5.21 16.09
N SER A 88 -12.14 5.06 16.98
CA SER A 88 -13.52 5.48 16.75
C SER A 88 -14.06 6.34 17.88
N ASP A 89 -15.10 7.12 17.59
CA ASP A 89 -15.90 7.79 18.61
C ASP A 89 -16.83 6.79 19.35
N PRO A 90 -17.54 7.20 20.42
CA PRO A 90 -18.44 6.32 21.15
C PRO A 90 -19.60 5.73 20.34
N SER A 91 -19.96 6.31 19.18
CA SER A 91 -20.97 5.74 18.28
C SER A 91 -20.38 4.72 17.28
N GLY A 92 -19.07 4.46 17.36
CA GLY A 92 -18.38 3.49 16.52
C GLY A 92 -17.95 4.04 15.14
N ARG A 93 -17.99 5.37 14.95
CA ARG A 93 -17.51 6.00 13.72
C ARG A 93 -16.00 6.14 13.74
N TYR A 94 -15.35 5.59 12.72
CA TYR A 94 -13.91 5.70 12.55
C TYR A 94 -13.47 7.16 12.32
N SER A 95 -12.39 7.55 13.02
CA SER A 95 -11.68 8.81 12.81
C SER A 95 -10.22 8.53 12.45
N ARG A 96 -9.78 9.06 11.30
CA ARG A 96 -8.41 8.89 10.83
C ARG A 96 -7.46 9.79 11.64
N PRO A 97 -6.42 9.23 12.29
CA PRO A 97 -5.41 10.06 12.94
C PRO A 97 -4.67 10.95 11.95
N THR A 98 -4.37 12.17 12.38
CA THR A 98 -3.67 13.17 11.55
C THR A 98 -2.17 12.85 11.44
N SER A 99 -1.61 13.16 10.27
CA SER A 99 -0.18 13.11 9.99
C SER A 99 0.58 14.07 10.92
N GLN A 100 1.73 13.64 11.43
CA GLN A 100 2.50 14.39 12.44
C GLN A 100 3.57 15.31 11.82
N PHE A 101 4.02 14.99 10.61
CA PHE A 101 5.04 15.74 9.88
C PHE A 101 4.38 16.41 8.69
N LEU A 102 3.79 17.57 8.95
CA LEU A 102 3.25 18.45 7.92
C LEU A 102 4.36 19.37 7.44
N ALA A 103 4.44 19.57 6.13
CA ALA A 103 5.46 20.44 5.56
C ALA A 103 4.81 21.68 4.96
N SER A 104 5.34 22.86 5.32
CA SER A 104 4.97 24.11 4.66
C SER A 104 5.87 24.33 3.46
N PHE A 105 5.45 23.80 2.29
CA PHE A 105 6.23 23.83 1.06
C PHE A 105 6.27 25.20 0.35
N LYS A 106 5.89 26.30 1.03
CA LYS A 106 6.00 27.67 0.51
C LYS A 106 7.43 28.25 0.53
N SER A 107 8.42 27.46 0.93
CA SER A 107 9.80 27.92 1.09
C SER A 107 10.66 27.66 -0.16
N PRO A 108 11.45 28.64 -0.65
CA PRO A 108 12.43 28.49 -1.76
C PRO A 108 13.59 27.51 -1.49
N GLN A 109 13.50 26.71 -0.43
CA GLN A 109 14.53 25.76 -0.01
C GLN A 109 14.44 24.44 -0.79
N PHE A 110 13.25 24.10 -1.32
CA PHE A 110 13.05 22.84 -2.05
C PHE A 110 13.46 22.93 -3.53
N SER A 111 13.36 24.12 -4.15
CA SER A 111 13.82 24.37 -5.51
C SER A 111 15.34 24.17 -5.67
N ARG A 112 16.10 24.32 -4.58
CA ARG A 112 17.57 24.17 -4.56
C ARG A 112 18.06 22.78 -4.13
N GLN A 113 17.17 21.80 -4.07
CA GLN A 113 17.53 20.43 -3.69
C GLN A 113 18.38 19.79 -4.78
N LYS A 114 19.39 19.01 -4.39
CA LYS A 114 20.17 18.20 -5.33
C LYS A 114 19.43 16.87 -5.59
N PRO A 115 19.54 16.28 -6.80
CA PRO A 115 19.07 14.93 -7.05
C PRO A 115 19.57 13.94 -5.98
N GLY A 116 18.68 13.10 -5.46
CA GLY A 116 19.03 12.06 -4.47
C GLY A 116 19.09 12.51 -3.01
N THR A 117 18.97 13.81 -2.70
CA THR A 117 18.87 14.27 -1.29
C THR A 117 17.53 13.85 -0.65
N LEU A 118 16.46 13.82 -1.44
CA LEU A 118 15.14 13.36 -1.01
C LEU A 118 14.93 11.89 -1.36
N HIS A 119 14.40 11.12 -0.42
CA HIS A 119 14.05 9.72 -0.60
C HIS A 119 12.61 9.46 -0.19
N LEU A 120 11.89 8.68 -0.99
CA LEU A 120 10.49 8.37 -0.74
C LEU A 120 10.34 6.95 -0.19
N TYR A 121 9.63 6.81 0.93
CA TYR A 121 9.24 5.51 1.47
C TYR A 121 7.75 5.29 1.26
N VAL A 122 7.40 4.14 0.68
CA VAL A 122 6.02 3.78 0.30
C VAL A 122 5.70 2.34 0.65
N GLY A 123 4.41 2.01 0.64
CA GLY A 123 3.92 0.64 0.60
C GLY A 123 2.83 0.52 -0.45
N LEU A 124 2.96 -0.42 -1.37
CA LEU A 124 2.06 -0.57 -2.53
C LEU A 124 0.56 -0.76 -2.17
N PRO A 125 0.18 -1.42 -1.06
CA PRO A 125 -1.21 -1.48 -0.66
C PRO A 125 -1.82 -0.11 -0.35
N CYS A 126 -1.02 0.83 0.16
CA CYS A 126 -1.51 2.10 0.70
C CYS A 126 -1.92 3.08 -0.43
N PRO A 127 -3.19 3.50 -0.53
CA PRO A 127 -3.63 4.46 -1.56
C PRO A 127 -3.00 5.84 -1.36
N TRP A 128 -2.73 6.26 -0.12
CA TRP A 128 -2.08 7.54 0.19
C TRP A 128 -0.64 7.58 -0.36
N ALA A 129 0.09 6.47 -0.21
CA ALA A 129 1.43 6.35 -0.77
C ALA A 129 1.40 6.24 -2.30
N HIS A 130 0.37 5.58 -2.85
CA HIS A 130 0.20 5.43 -4.29
C HIS A 130 0.06 6.77 -5.02
N ARG A 131 -0.56 7.79 -4.39
CA ARG A 131 -0.63 9.16 -4.94
C ARG A 131 0.77 9.70 -5.26
N THR A 132 1.69 9.54 -4.32
CA THR A 132 3.07 10.02 -4.45
C THR A 132 3.83 9.29 -5.55
N LEU A 133 3.59 7.99 -5.73
CA LEU A 133 4.18 7.18 -6.80
C LEU A 133 3.70 7.64 -8.18
N ILE A 134 2.40 7.90 -8.32
CA ILE A 134 1.81 8.34 -9.58
C ILE A 134 2.36 9.73 -9.96
N VAL A 135 2.29 10.72 -9.06
CA VAL A 135 2.79 12.07 -9.36
C VAL A 135 4.29 12.07 -9.63
N ARG A 136 5.07 11.26 -8.88
CA ARG A 136 6.51 11.05 -9.16
C ARG A 136 6.75 10.53 -10.58
N ALA A 137 5.99 9.53 -11.02
CA ALA A 137 6.12 8.95 -12.35
C ALA A 137 5.70 9.94 -13.46
N LEU A 138 4.57 10.65 -13.26
CA LEU A 138 4.05 11.63 -14.21
C LEU A 138 4.99 12.83 -14.37
N LYS A 139 5.60 13.30 -13.28
CA LYS A 139 6.60 14.38 -13.31
C LYS A 139 7.98 13.94 -13.82
N GLY A 140 8.23 12.64 -13.94
CA GLY A 140 9.53 12.13 -14.34
C GLY A 140 10.60 12.37 -13.25
N LEU A 141 10.24 12.11 -11.99
CA LEU A 141 11.10 12.35 -10.82
C LEU A 141 11.82 11.08 -10.35
N GLU A 142 11.93 10.05 -11.19
CA GLU A 142 12.41 8.75 -10.75
C GLU A 142 13.87 8.77 -10.28
N ASP A 143 14.73 9.48 -11.00
CA ASP A 143 16.15 9.64 -10.66
C ASP A 143 16.35 10.67 -9.55
N ALA A 144 15.52 11.72 -9.52
CA ALA A 144 15.63 12.80 -8.54
C ALA A 144 15.19 12.38 -7.13
N VAL A 145 14.17 11.53 -7.03
CA VAL A 145 13.61 11.04 -5.76
C VAL A 145 13.59 9.51 -5.80
N PRO A 146 14.65 8.84 -5.33
CA PRO A 146 14.66 7.39 -5.22
C PRO A 146 13.60 6.87 -4.23
N VAL A 147 13.25 5.59 -4.34
CA VAL A 147 12.17 4.98 -3.55
C VAL A 147 12.60 3.70 -2.84
N SER A 148 12.17 3.53 -1.59
CA SER A 148 12.18 2.26 -0.86
C SER A 148 10.74 1.79 -0.67
N ILE A 149 10.44 0.58 -1.13
CA ILE A 149 9.07 0.03 -1.15
C ILE A 149 8.97 -1.06 -0.10
N ALA A 150 8.17 -0.82 0.94
CA ALA A 150 7.94 -1.77 2.01
C ALA A 150 6.77 -2.72 1.69
N SER A 151 6.86 -3.94 2.23
CA SER A 151 5.72 -4.84 2.41
C SER A 151 5.11 -4.65 3.79
N PRO A 152 3.81 -4.92 3.99
CA PRO A 152 3.26 -4.98 5.33
C PRO A 152 3.77 -6.22 6.07
N GLY A 153 4.17 -6.04 7.33
CA GLY A 153 4.50 -7.12 8.26
C GLY A 153 3.28 -7.66 8.99
N ILE A 154 3.43 -8.83 9.62
CA ILE A 154 2.34 -9.51 10.34
C ILE A 154 1.79 -8.71 11.52
N ASP A 155 2.60 -7.84 12.12
CA ASP A 155 2.24 -6.95 13.22
C ASP A 155 1.69 -5.59 12.73
N GLY A 156 1.48 -5.44 11.41
CA GLY A 156 1.05 -4.20 10.77
C GLY A 156 2.16 -3.17 10.56
N SER A 157 3.42 -3.48 10.90
CA SER A 157 4.55 -2.61 10.58
C SER A 157 4.86 -2.64 9.07
N TRP A 158 5.62 -1.65 8.59
CA TRP A 158 6.14 -1.64 7.22
C TRP A 158 7.56 -2.19 7.23
N GLU A 159 7.79 -3.26 6.47
CA GLU A 159 9.04 -4.02 6.48
C GLU A 159 9.69 -4.03 5.09
N PHE A 160 11.01 -3.90 5.08
CA PHE A 160 11.83 -3.97 3.88
C PHE A 160 12.40 -5.39 3.77
N ARG A 161 11.95 -6.12 2.75
CA ARG A 161 12.30 -7.52 2.52
C ARG A 161 12.65 -7.70 1.06
N ASP A 162 13.73 -8.43 0.80
CA ASP A 162 14.02 -8.86 -0.57
C ASP A 162 13.12 -10.05 -0.89
N ASN A 163 12.08 -9.79 -1.67
CA ASN A 163 11.12 -10.82 -2.02
C ASN A 163 11.49 -11.52 -3.34
N HIS A 164 12.52 -11.05 -4.06
CA HIS A 164 12.92 -11.53 -5.41
C HIS A 164 11.79 -11.72 -6.44
N VAL A 165 10.56 -11.28 -6.15
CA VAL A 165 9.41 -11.38 -7.06
C VAL A 165 9.46 -10.21 -8.02
N ARG A 166 9.78 -10.50 -9.28
CA ARG A 166 9.57 -9.55 -10.39
C ARG A 166 8.12 -9.64 -10.87
N ASP A 167 7.52 -8.50 -11.19
CA ASP A 167 6.17 -8.40 -11.76
C ASP A 167 6.22 -7.50 -13.01
N GLY A 168 6.81 -8.03 -14.09
CA GLY A 168 7.01 -7.28 -15.33
C GLY A 168 7.72 -5.94 -15.08
N ASN A 169 7.10 -4.86 -15.55
CA ASN A 169 7.59 -3.48 -15.37
C ASN A 169 7.01 -2.78 -14.12
N ARG A 170 6.27 -3.51 -13.26
CA ARG A 170 5.61 -2.93 -12.09
C ARG A 170 6.57 -2.76 -10.93
N LEU A 171 6.27 -1.77 -10.08
CA LEU A 171 6.95 -1.59 -8.81
C LEU A 171 6.71 -2.78 -7.88
N VAL A 172 7.76 -3.20 -7.17
CA VAL A 172 7.74 -4.32 -6.23
C VAL A 172 8.41 -3.94 -4.90
N PRO A 173 7.98 -4.51 -3.77
CA PRO A 173 8.66 -4.32 -2.49
C PRO A 173 10.11 -4.82 -2.53
N GLY A 174 10.97 -4.20 -1.72
CA GLY A 174 12.39 -4.51 -1.68
C GLY A 174 13.08 -4.06 -0.40
N LEU A 175 14.40 -4.03 -0.45
CA LEU A 175 15.25 -3.54 0.64
C LEU A 175 15.18 -2.01 0.77
N ASP A 176 15.56 -1.52 1.94
CA ASP A 176 15.74 -0.09 2.15
C ASP A 176 17.06 0.38 1.51
N ASN A 177 16.93 1.14 0.43
CA ASN A 177 18.05 1.65 -0.34
C ASN A 177 18.69 2.93 0.21
N ALA A 178 18.08 3.58 1.21
CA ALA A 178 18.59 4.84 1.77
C ALA A 178 19.30 4.63 3.12
N ASN A 179 18.73 3.84 4.04
CA ASN A 179 19.29 3.65 5.38
C ASN A 179 19.63 2.20 5.73
N GLY A 180 19.36 1.23 4.85
CA GLY A 180 19.61 -0.20 5.08
C GLY A 180 18.84 -0.79 6.27
N ARG A 181 17.67 -0.23 6.60
CA ARG A 181 16.84 -0.71 7.72
C ARG A 181 15.89 -1.82 7.31
N LYS A 182 15.44 -2.60 8.30
CA LYS A 182 14.50 -3.71 8.11
C LYS A 182 13.05 -3.26 8.21
N THR A 183 12.79 -2.17 8.91
CA THR A 183 11.43 -1.64 9.08
C THR A 183 11.39 -0.12 8.94
N LEU A 184 10.25 0.42 8.52
CA LEU A 184 10.03 1.87 8.49
C LEU A 184 10.11 2.47 9.89
N ARG A 185 9.69 1.72 10.92
CA ARG A 185 9.82 2.13 12.33
C ARG A 185 11.27 2.40 12.69
N GLU A 186 12.20 1.56 12.25
CA GLU A 186 13.64 1.81 12.44
C GLU A 186 14.10 3.09 11.73
N VAL A 187 13.59 3.39 10.53
CA VAL A 187 13.92 4.64 9.81
C VAL A 187 13.44 5.86 10.59
N TYR A 188 12.18 5.87 11.06
CA TYR A 188 11.67 6.95 11.91
C TYR A 188 12.51 7.16 13.17
N LYS A 189 13.03 6.08 13.77
CA LYS A 189 13.87 6.15 14.98
C LYS A 189 15.26 6.74 14.74
N ILE A 190 15.75 6.78 13.50
CA ILE A 190 17.05 7.40 13.16
C ILE A 190 17.00 8.93 13.33
N ARG A 191 15.80 9.51 13.20
CA ARG A 191 15.56 10.95 13.35
C ARG A 191 16.16 11.49 14.65
N ARG A 192 16.65 12.73 14.65
CA ARG A 192 17.16 13.37 15.87
C ARG A 192 16.08 13.41 16.96
N GLY A 193 16.39 12.88 18.13
CA GLY A 193 15.46 12.77 19.26
C GLY A 193 14.55 11.54 19.22
N GLY A 194 14.66 10.68 18.19
CA GLY A 194 13.82 9.50 18.01
C GLY A 194 12.37 9.83 17.64
N TYR A 195 11.56 8.78 17.49
CA TYR A 195 10.12 8.89 17.26
C TYR A 195 9.42 7.57 17.65
N ASP A 196 8.43 7.67 18.53
CA ASP A 196 7.64 6.53 19.03
C ASP A 196 6.16 6.60 18.59
N GLY A 197 5.82 7.54 17.70
CA GLY A 197 4.47 7.67 17.16
C GLY A 197 4.18 6.69 16.01
N ARG A 198 3.02 6.87 15.37
CA ARG A 198 2.62 6.07 14.19
C ARG A 198 3.60 6.30 13.04
N CYS A 199 4.21 5.22 12.56
CA CYS A 199 5.17 5.20 11.45
C CYS A 199 4.42 4.84 10.16
N THR A 200 3.97 5.84 9.40
CA THR A 200 3.07 5.67 8.25
C THR A 200 3.78 5.87 6.92
N VAL A 201 3.27 5.24 5.86
CA VAL A 201 3.59 5.59 4.48
C VAL A 201 2.47 6.47 3.89
N PRO A 202 2.77 7.40 2.96
CA PRO A 202 4.10 7.74 2.47
C PRO A 202 4.93 8.50 3.52
N MET A 203 6.26 8.42 3.39
CA MET A 203 7.19 9.24 4.15
C MET A 203 8.25 9.80 3.20
N LEU A 204 8.31 11.12 3.08
CA LEU A 204 9.38 11.83 2.40
C LEU A 204 10.51 12.11 3.39
N TRP A 205 11.72 11.71 3.03
CA TRP A 205 12.89 11.67 3.90
C TRP A 205 14.03 12.49 3.32
N ASP A 206 14.71 13.28 4.15
CA ASP A 206 15.98 13.93 3.81
C ASP A 206 17.12 13.02 4.24
N VAL A 207 17.84 12.47 3.25
CA VAL A 207 18.92 11.48 3.47
C VAL A 207 20.11 12.10 4.21
N GLU A 208 20.45 13.35 3.89
CA GLU A 208 21.61 14.03 4.44
C GLU A 208 21.35 14.46 5.90
N ARG A 209 20.18 15.06 6.15
CA ARG A 209 19.78 15.51 7.49
C ARG A 209 19.34 14.37 8.39
N LYS A 210 18.95 13.24 7.80
CA LYS A 210 18.29 12.11 8.48
C LYS A 210 17.02 12.54 9.20
N GLU A 211 16.16 13.24 8.48
CA GLU A 211 14.92 13.82 9.01
C GLU A 211 13.71 13.46 8.14
N VAL A 212 12.56 13.33 8.79
CA VAL A 212 11.28 13.22 8.10
C VAL A 212 10.89 14.61 7.60
N VAL A 213 10.82 14.78 6.28
CA VAL A 213 10.39 16.04 5.66
C VAL A 213 8.88 16.16 5.77
N CYS A 214 8.16 15.12 5.36
CA CYS A 214 6.71 15.10 5.35
C CYS A 214 6.17 13.67 5.38
N ASN A 215 5.05 13.44 6.04
CA ASN A 215 4.29 12.19 5.94
C ASN A 215 2.80 12.39 5.62
N GLU A 216 2.44 13.58 5.14
CA GLU A 216 1.12 13.85 4.56
C GLU A 216 1.17 13.70 3.03
N SER A 217 0.34 12.79 2.51
CA SER A 217 0.35 12.41 1.11
C SER A 217 0.01 13.56 0.16
N TYR A 218 -0.92 14.44 0.56
CA TYR A 218 -1.36 15.55 -0.30
C TYR A 218 -0.27 16.62 -0.40
N ASP A 219 0.35 16.99 0.72
CA ASP A 219 1.45 17.94 0.74
C ASP A 219 2.63 17.42 -0.11
N ILE A 220 2.95 16.11 -0.04
CA ILE A 220 4.02 15.51 -0.86
C ILE A 220 3.72 15.62 -2.36
N ILE A 221 2.49 15.35 -2.80
CA ILE A 221 2.15 15.47 -4.23
C ILE A 221 2.11 16.92 -4.70
N GLU A 222 1.75 17.88 -3.85
CA GLU A 222 1.89 19.31 -4.16
C GLU A 222 3.37 19.70 -4.32
N LEU A 223 4.25 19.20 -3.44
CA LEU A 223 5.70 19.41 -3.58
C LEU A 223 6.22 18.82 -4.89
N PHE A 224 5.85 17.57 -5.22
CA PHE A 224 6.30 16.93 -6.46
C PHE A 224 5.77 17.65 -7.70
N ASN A 225 4.55 18.19 -7.63
CA ASN A 225 3.92 18.88 -8.75
C ASN A 225 4.67 20.15 -9.17
N SER A 226 5.08 20.99 -8.21
CA SER A 226 5.65 22.31 -8.51
C SER A 226 6.98 22.61 -7.82
N GLY A 227 7.21 22.07 -6.62
CA GLY A 227 8.40 22.37 -5.82
C GLY A 227 9.69 21.73 -6.31
N LEU A 228 9.60 20.69 -7.15
CA LEU A 228 10.74 19.97 -7.73
C LEU A 228 10.85 20.11 -9.26
N ASN A 229 10.23 21.14 -9.85
CA ASN A 229 10.23 21.33 -11.30
C ASN A 229 11.64 21.40 -11.93
N GLU A 230 12.63 21.96 -11.23
CA GLU A 230 14.02 22.03 -11.69
C GLU A 230 14.68 20.63 -11.83
N LEU A 231 14.12 19.61 -11.17
CA LEU A 231 14.62 18.23 -11.20
C LEU A 231 13.72 17.28 -12.01
N ALA A 232 12.56 17.76 -12.47
CA ALA A 232 11.54 16.95 -13.13
C ALA A 232 11.83 16.85 -14.64
N CYS A 233 11.79 15.64 -15.21
CA CYS A 233 11.86 15.50 -16.67
C CYS A 233 10.65 16.12 -17.39
N ASN A 234 9.50 16.18 -16.71
CA ASN A 234 8.27 16.80 -17.22
C ASN A 234 7.95 18.07 -16.41
N SER A 235 8.84 19.05 -16.43
CA SER A 235 8.71 20.32 -15.68
C SER A 235 7.42 21.07 -16.01
N GLU A 236 7.02 21.07 -17.28
CA GLU A 236 5.85 21.80 -17.79
C GLU A 236 4.50 21.17 -17.40
N LEU A 237 4.49 19.91 -16.94
CA LEU A 237 3.27 19.28 -16.46
C LEU A 237 2.85 19.87 -15.12
N ASP A 238 1.74 20.60 -15.09
CA ASP A 238 1.14 21.11 -13.86
C ASP A 238 -0.23 20.47 -13.62
N LEU A 239 -0.31 19.63 -12.58
CA LEU A 239 -1.53 18.94 -12.13
C LEU A 239 -2.35 19.78 -11.14
N SER A 240 -1.89 20.97 -10.78
CA SER A 240 -2.62 21.89 -9.91
C SER A 240 -2.38 23.36 -10.32
N PRO A 241 -2.68 23.72 -11.58
CA PRO A 241 -2.51 25.09 -12.06
C PRO A 241 -3.40 26.05 -11.27
N LEU A 242 -2.95 27.30 -11.15
CA LEU A 242 -3.64 28.33 -10.36
C LEU A 242 -5.12 28.50 -10.77
N SER A 243 -5.44 28.34 -12.05
CA SER A 243 -6.80 28.43 -12.58
C SER A 243 -7.73 27.32 -12.06
N LEU A 244 -7.21 26.13 -11.76
CA LEU A 244 -7.99 24.99 -11.27
C LEU A 244 -7.94 24.82 -9.75
N LYS A 245 -7.06 25.53 -9.05
CA LYS A 245 -6.81 25.32 -7.62
C LYS A 245 -8.08 25.33 -6.76
N LYS A 246 -8.98 26.31 -6.97
CA LYS A 246 -10.26 26.38 -6.25
C LYS A 246 -11.16 25.17 -6.51
N GLN A 247 -11.21 24.69 -7.76
CA GLN A 247 -12.00 23.52 -8.12
C GLN A 247 -11.41 22.23 -7.54
N ILE A 248 -10.08 22.10 -7.54
CA ILE A 248 -9.37 20.97 -6.92
C ILE A 248 -9.68 20.91 -5.42
N GLU A 249 -9.62 22.05 -4.73
CA GLU A 249 -9.97 22.13 -3.30
C GLU A 249 -11.41 21.71 -3.05
N GLU A 250 -12.36 22.14 -3.89
CA GLU A 250 -13.76 21.77 -3.75
C GLU A 250 -14.00 20.28 -3.97
N TRP A 251 -13.42 19.70 -5.02
CA TRP A 251 -13.50 18.26 -5.23
C TRP A 251 -12.87 17.48 -4.07
N ASN A 252 -11.70 17.92 -3.57
CA ASN A 252 -11.06 17.28 -2.42
C ASN A 252 -11.93 17.31 -1.16
N ARG A 253 -12.68 18.39 -0.89
CA ARG A 253 -13.64 18.47 0.23
C ARG A 253 -14.75 17.43 0.12
N VAL A 254 -15.10 17.02 -1.10
CA VAL A 254 -16.10 15.99 -1.34
C VAL A 254 -15.50 14.58 -1.31
N ILE A 255 -14.46 14.33 -2.11
CA ILE A 255 -13.91 12.98 -2.30
C ILE A 255 -13.15 12.47 -1.08
N TYR A 256 -12.45 13.33 -0.32
CA TYR A 256 -11.67 12.87 0.82
C TYR A 256 -12.56 12.24 1.92
N PRO A 257 -13.52 12.95 2.52
CA PRO A 257 -14.30 12.40 3.64
C PRO A 257 -15.28 11.30 3.21
N LYS A 258 -15.81 11.37 1.98
CA LYS A 258 -16.91 10.49 1.52
C LYS A 258 -16.46 9.32 0.66
N VAL A 259 -15.29 9.39 0.01
CA VAL A 259 -14.79 8.32 -0.87
C VAL A 259 -13.45 7.79 -0.38
N ASN A 260 -12.39 8.60 -0.38
CA ASN A 260 -11.04 8.15 -0.03
C ASN A 260 -10.96 7.64 1.41
N ASN A 261 -11.51 8.40 2.36
CA ASN A 261 -11.67 7.98 3.74
C ASN A 261 -13.02 7.28 3.96
N GLY A 262 -14.00 7.46 3.07
CA GLY A 262 -15.33 6.85 3.16
C GLY A 262 -15.29 5.33 3.15
N VAL A 263 -14.47 4.72 2.29
CA VAL A 263 -14.29 3.25 2.28
C VAL A 263 -13.70 2.73 3.59
N TYR A 264 -12.77 3.46 4.22
CA TYR A 264 -12.23 3.12 5.54
C TYR A 264 -13.26 3.32 6.65
N ARG A 265 -14.09 4.36 6.57
CA ARG A 265 -15.23 4.56 7.48
C ARG A 265 -16.21 3.39 7.42
N CYS A 266 -16.42 2.79 6.25
CA CYS A 266 -17.20 1.56 6.11
C CYS A 266 -16.46 0.37 6.75
N GLY A 267 -15.23 0.09 6.30
CA GLY A 267 -14.49 -1.10 6.70
C GLY A 267 -14.09 -1.15 8.18
N PHE A 268 -13.94 0.00 8.81
CA PHE A 268 -13.56 0.14 10.22
C PHE A 268 -14.71 0.57 11.13
N ALA A 269 -15.94 0.65 10.63
CA ALA A 269 -17.09 0.91 11.47
C ALA A 269 -17.21 -0.14 12.57
N GLN A 270 -17.44 0.31 13.80
CA GLN A 270 -17.60 -0.57 14.97
C GLN A 270 -19.07 -0.69 15.43
N SER A 271 -20.00 -0.09 14.68
CA SER A 271 -21.44 -0.22 14.86
C SER A 271 -22.15 -0.29 13.51
N GLN A 272 -23.35 -0.88 13.48
CA GLN A 272 -24.16 -0.95 12.27
C GLN A 272 -24.55 0.45 11.78
N GLU A 273 -24.93 1.35 12.68
CA GLU A 273 -25.31 2.74 12.35
C GLU A 273 -24.16 3.53 11.73
N ALA A 274 -22.94 3.40 12.28
CA ALA A 274 -21.75 4.04 11.72
C ALA A 274 -21.44 3.53 10.30
N TYR A 275 -21.58 2.22 10.10
CA TYR A 275 -21.42 1.59 8.79
C TYR A 275 -22.49 2.08 7.80
N ASP A 276 -23.76 2.04 8.18
CA ASP A 276 -24.90 2.43 7.34
C ASP A 276 -24.78 3.89 6.90
N THR A 277 -24.37 4.77 7.82
CA THR A 277 -24.10 6.19 7.50
C THR A 277 -22.98 6.31 6.47
N ALA A 278 -21.83 5.66 6.73
CA ALA A 278 -20.65 5.77 5.88
C ALA A 278 -20.89 5.19 4.47
N VAL A 279 -21.56 4.03 4.37
CA VAL A 279 -21.80 3.35 3.10
C VAL A 279 -22.83 4.09 2.25
N ASN A 280 -23.87 4.68 2.86
CA ASN A 280 -24.84 5.51 2.14
C ASN A 280 -24.21 6.80 1.60
N GLU A 281 -23.39 7.49 2.40
CA GLU A 281 -22.64 8.66 1.94
C GLU A 281 -21.66 8.32 0.80
N LEU A 282 -20.95 7.19 0.92
CA LEU A 282 -20.03 6.70 -0.10
C LEU A 282 -20.75 6.50 -1.43
N PHE A 283 -21.82 5.70 -1.45
CA PHE A 283 -22.51 5.38 -2.70
C PHE A 283 -23.25 6.58 -3.29
N SER A 284 -23.87 7.43 -2.47
CA SER A 284 -24.45 8.69 -2.96
C SER A 284 -23.40 9.59 -3.63
N THR A 285 -22.17 9.59 -3.10
CA THR A 285 -21.06 10.35 -3.69
C THR A 285 -20.53 9.69 -4.97
N LEU A 286 -20.45 8.36 -5.03
CA LEU A 286 -20.08 7.63 -6.25
C LEU A 286 -21.10 7.81 -7.37
N ASP A 287 -22.40 7.83 -7.06
CA ASP A 287 -23.47 8.11 -8.02
C ASP A 287 -23.28 9.52 -8.60
N MET A 288 -23.09 10.54 -7.75
CA MET A 288 -22.83 11.92 -8.18
C MET A 288 -21.54 12.06 -9.02
N LEU A 289 -20.45 11.38 -8.63
CA LEU A 289 -19.20 11.39 -9.39
C LEU A 289 -19.37 10.72 -10.76
N ASN A 290 -20.12 9.62 -10.83
CA ASN A 290 -20.41 8.95 -12.09
C ASN A 290 -21.20 9.86 -13.04
N ASP A 291 -22.17 10.61 -12.53
CA ASP A 291 -22.96 11.53 -13.35
C ASP A 291 -22.09 12.70 -13.86
N HIS A 292 -21.29 13.32 -12.98
CA HIS A 292 -20.34 14.38 -13.35
C HIS A 292 -19.35 13.92 -14.43
N LEU A 293 -18.78 12.73 -14.27
CA LEU A 293 -17.81 12.17 -15.22
C LEU A 293 -18.45 11.68 -16.52
N GLY A 294 -19.78 11.75 -16.65
CA GLY A 294 -20.50 11.52 -17.90
C GLY A 294 -20.38 12.68 -18.89
N SER A 295 -20.19 13.91 -18.39
CA SER A 295 -20.01 15.11 -19.20
C SER A 295 -18.57 15.63 -19.18
N CYS A 296 -17.83 15.43 -18.10
CA CYS A 296 -16.45 15.88 -17.96
C CYS A 296 -15.47 14.72 -18.08
N ARG A 297 -14.34 14.92 -18.79
CA ARG A 297 -13.29 13.89 -18.89
C ARG A 297 -12.65 13.62 -17.52
N TYR A 298 -12.35 14.67 -16.77
CA TYR A 298 -11.77 14.65 -15.42
C TYR A 298 -12.60 15.50 -14.45
N LEU A 299 -12.26 15.47 -13.16
CA LEU A 299 -13.01 16.19 -12.11
C LEU A 299 -13.04 17.71 -12.38
N CYS A 300 -11.91 18.30 -12.78
CA CYS A 300 -11.78 19.73 -13.07
C CYS A 300 -11.93 20.07 -14.57
N GLY A 301 -12.66 19.26 -15.33
CA GLY A 301 -12.92 19.48 -16.76
C GLY A 301 -12.06 18.61 -17.67
N GLU A 302 -11.30 19.22 -18.58
CA GLU A 302 -10.54 18.50 -19.62
C GLU A 302 -9.13 18.07 -19.20
N MET A 303 -8.57 18.68 -18.15
CA MET A 303 -7.20 18.42 -17.71
C MET A 303 -7.16 17.52 -16.47
N LEU A 304 -6.23 16.57 -16.46
CA LEU A 304 -5.93 15.75 -15.28
C LEU A 304 -5.39 16.63 -14.16
N SER A 305 -5.91 16.46 -12.95
CA SER A 305 -5.51 17.22 -11.77
C SER A 305 -5.07 16.35 -10.59
N LEU A 306 -4.52 16.96 -9.53
CA LEU A 306 -4.22 16.25 -8.28
C LEU A 306 -5.48 15.66 -7.63
N ALA A 307 -6.66 16.26 -7.82
CA ALA A 307 -7.92 15.69 -7.32
C ALA A 307 -8.22 14.33 -8.00
N ASP A 308 -7.90 14.22 -9.29
CA ASP A 308 -8.08 12.98 -10.04
C ASP A 308 -7.17 11.86 -9.53
N ILE A 309 -5.91 12.17 -9.24
CA ILE A 309 -4.97 11.21 -8.64
C ILE A 309 -5.47 10.75 -7.26
N CYS A 310 -5.99 11.69 -6.45
CA CYS A 310 -6.58 11.37 -5.16
C CYS A 310 -7.76 10.42 -5.27
N LEU A 311 -8.65 10.61 -6.25
CA LEU A 311 -9.80 9.74 -6.50
C LEU A 311 -9.36 8.38 -7.07
N PHE A 312 -8.56 8.38 -8.14
CA PHE A 312 -8.07 7.19 -8.85
C PHE A 312 -7.49 6.13 -7.91
N THR A 313 -6.66 6.55 -6.96
CA THR A 313 -6.01 5.62 -6.02
C THR A 313 -7.01 4.85 -5.14
N THR A 314 -8.22 5.39 -4.95
CA THR A 314 -9.33 4.69 -4.30
C THR A 314 -10.09 3.80 -5.28
N LEU A 315 -10.42 4.32 -6.46
CA LEU A 315 -11.17 3.58 -7.48
C LEU A 315 -10.45 2.28 -7.90
N ILE A 316 -9.14 2.35 -8.16
CA ILE A 316 -8.35 1.19 -8.58
C ILE A 316 -8.27 0.07 -7.52
N ARG A 317 -8.66 0.34 -6.27
CA ARG A 317 -8.72 -0.64 -5.17
C ARG A 317 -10.15 -1.08 -4.85
N PHE A 318 -11.15 -0.46 -5.46
CA PHE A 318 -12.54 -0.59 -5.03
C PHE A 318 -13.03 -2.03 -5.17
N ASP A 319 -13.00 -2.58 -6.38
CA ASP A 319 -13.44 -3.95 -6.62
C ASP A 319 -12.41 -4.99 -6.13
N LEU A 320 -11.12 -4.63 -6.09
CA LEU A 320 -10.05 -5.51 -5.61
C LEU A 320 -10.11 -5.78 -4.10
N ALA A 321 -10.54 -4.80 -3.30
CA ALA A 321 -10.43 -4.87 -1.85
C ALA A 321 -11.66 -4.29 -1.13
N TYR A 322 -12.04 -3.05 -1.41
CA TYR A 322 -13.04 -2.33 -0.60
C TYR A 322 -14.44 -2.94 -0.70
N ASN A 323 -14.83 -3.39 -1.89
CA ASN A 323 -16.13 -3.99 -2.13
C ASN A 323 -16.35 -5.19 -1.19
N VAL A 324 -15.37 -6.08 -1.07
CA VAL A 324 -15.50 -7.29 -0.24
C VAL A 324 -15.07 -7.04 1.21
N LEU A 325 -13.83 -6.60 1.43
CA LEU A 325 -13.25 -6.53 2.78
C LEU A 325 -13.90 -5.43 3.63
N PHE A 326 -14.13 -4.26 3.03
CA PHE A 326 -14.75 -3.12 3.71
C PHE A 326 -16.26 -3.08 3.57
N LYS A 327 -16.85 -4.12 2.95
CA LYS A 327 -18.29 -4.28 2.74
C LYS A 327 -18.89 -3.14 1.91
N CYS A 328 -18.13 -2.47 1.05
CA CYS A 328 -18.67 -1.48 0.12
C CYS A 328 -19.39 -2.18 -1.05
N THR A 329 -20.46 -2.93 -0.78
CA THR A 329 -21.02 -3.94 -1.69
C THR A 329 -22.25 -3.52 -2.50
N LYS A 330 -22.83 -2.32 -2.27
CA LYS A 330 -24.07 -1.88 -2.94
C LYS A 330 -23.97 -1.98 -4.46
N LYS A 331 -22.79 -1.63 -5.01
CA LYS A 331 -22.48 -1.68 -6.44
C LYS A 331 -20.97 -1.79 -6.62
N LYS A 332 -20.50 -2.61 -7.56
CA LYS A 332 -19.09 -2.68 -7.98
C LYS A 332 -18.74 -1.47 -8.85
N LEU A 333 -17.46 -1.13 -8.89
CA LEU A 333 -16.98 -0.02 -9.69
C LEU A 333 -17.23 -0.26 -11.20
N ILE A 334 -17.05 -1.49 -11.67
CA ILE A 334 -17.31 -1.84 -13.09
C ILE A 334 -18.75 -1.57 -13.54
N GLU A 335 -19.71 -1.50 -12.61
CA GLU A 335 -21.11 -1.21 -12.91
C GLU A 335 -21.39 0.31 -13.05
N TYR A 336 -20.39 1.16 -12.79
CA TYR A 336 -20.42 2.60 -13.03
C TYR A 336 -19.71 2.94 -14.34
N PRO A 337 -20.43 3.11 -15.47
CA PRO A 337 -19.81 3.22 -16.78
C PRO A 337 -18.82 4.39 -16.88
N ASN A 338 -19.16 5.54 -16.29
CA ASN A 338 -18.31 6.73 -16.37
C ASN A 338 -17.13 6.64 -15.40
N LEU A 339 -17.34 6.19 -14.16
CA LEU A 339 -16.25 6.01 -13.19
C LEU A 339 -15.28 4.90 -13.63
N HIS A 340 -15.79 3.79 -14.14
CA HIS A 340 -14.95 2.70 -14.64
C HIS A 340 -14.14 3.15 -15.86
N GLY A 341 -14.79 3.83 -16.82
CA GLY A 341 -14.10 4.44 -17.95
C GLY A 341 -13.03 5.45 -17.51
N TYR A 342 -13.35 6.31 -16.54
CA TYR A 342 -12.44 7.32 -15.98
C TYR A 342 -11.24 6.68 -15.30
N MET A 343 -11.45 5.62 -14.52
CA MET A 343 -10.37 4.86 -13.90
C MET A 343 -9.46 4.23 -14.97
N ARG A 344 -10.03 3.64 -16.03
CA ARG A 344 -9.25 3.07 -17.15
C ARG A 344 -8.45 4.14 -17.91
N ASP A 345 -9.05 5.31 -18.15
CA ASP A 345 -8.37 6.47 -18.77
C ASP A 345 -7.10 6.84 -18.00
N ILE A 346 -7.20 7.04 -16.68
CA ILE A 346 -6.03 7.36 -15.84
C ILE A 346 -5.04 6.20 -15.77
N TYR A 347 -5.51 4.95 -15.67
CA TYR A 347 -4.66 3.76 -15.62
C TYR A 347 -3.78 3.62 -16.88
N GLN A 348 -4.32 3.99 -18.05
CA GLN A 348 -3.65 3.89 -19.35
C GLN A 348 -2.67 5.03 -19.63
N ILE A 349 -2.65 6.09 -18.81
CA ILE A 349 -1.63 7.14 -18.91
C ILE A 349 -0.24 6.51 -18.74
N PRO A 350 0.73 6.80 -19.62
CA PRO A 350 2.06 6.23 -19.54
C PRO A 350 2.65 6.27 -18.13
N LYS A 351 3.25 5.14 -17.71
CA LYS A 351 3.82 4.87 -16.38
C LYS A 351 2.82 4.70 -15.22
N VAL A 352 1.53 5.05 -15.34
CA VAL A 352 0.57 4.88 -14.25
C VAL A 352 0.34 3.40 -13.92
N ALA A 353 0.09 2.56 -14.93
CA ALA A 353 -0.09 1.11 -14.74
C ALA A 353 1.08 0.43 -14.01
N ALA A 354 2.33 0.91 -14.20
CA ALA A 354 3.51 0.37 -13.53
C ALA A 354 3.51 0.61 -12.00
N THR A 355 2.73 1.58 -11.52
CA THR A 355 2.56 1.85 -10.08
C THR A 355 1.51 0.94 -9.43
N CYS A 356 0.71 0.24 -10.24
CA CYS A 356 -0.44 -0.55 -9.82
C CYS A 356 -0.09 -2.04 -9.65
N ASN A 357 0.50 -2.43 -8.52
CA ASN A 357 0.75 -3.84 -8.19
C ASN A 357 -0.47 -4.45 -7.46
N PHE A 358 -1.37 -5.12 -8.20
CA PHE A 358 -2.62 -5.64 -7.65
C PHE A 358 -2.40 -6.81 -6.69
N GLY A 359 -1.41 -7.67 -6.92
CA GLY A 359 -1.04 -8.72 -5.99
C GLY A 359 -0.64 -8.16 -4.62
N ALA A 360 0.26 -7.16 -4.61
CA ALA A 360 0.67 -6.49 -3.39
C ALA A 360 -0.51 -5.79 -2.71
N ILE A 361 -1.37 -5.09 -3.47
CA ILE A 361 -2.59 -4.47 -2.94
C ILE A 361 -3.46 -5.51 -2.23
N MET A 362 -3.85 -6.59 -2.92
CA MET A 362 -4.75 -7.59 -2.34
C MET A 362 -4.11 -8.26 -1.11
N ASN A 363 -2.81 -8.60 -1.15
CA ASN A 363 -2.12 -9.17 0.01
C ASN A 363 -2.17 -8.23 1.20
N GLY A 364 -1.86 -6.94 1.00
CA GLY A 364 -1.86 -5.97 2.08
C GLY A 364 -3.23 -5.73 2.73
N TYR A 365 -4.32 -5.88 1.99
CA TYR A 365 -5.67 -5.77 2.55
C TYR A 365 -6.14 -7.09 3.18
N TYR A 366 -6.05 -8.22 2.48
CA TYR A 366 -6.66 -9.47 2.95
C TYR A 366 -5.81 -10.26 3.94
N GLU A 367 -4.49 -10.22 3.84
CA GLU A 367 -3.62 -11.05 4.69
C GLU A 367 -3.22 -10.32 5.97
N ILE A 368 -3.17 -8.97 5.95
CA ILE A 368 -2.50 -8.18 6.99
C ILE A 368 -3.46 -7.34 7.83
N LEU A 369 -4.63 -6.94 7.32
CA LEU A 369 -5.61 -6.17 8.09
C LEU A 369 -6.37 -7.06 9.09
N PHE A 370 -5.65 -7.53 10.11
CA PHE A 370 -6.21 -8.18 11.28
C PHE A 370 -6.71 -7.11 12.27
N PRO A 371 -7.92 -7.24 12.84
CA PRO A 371 -8.79 -8.43 12.85
C PRO A 371 -9.93 -8.42 11.81
N LEU A 372 -9.85 -7.63 10.72
CA LEU A 372 -10.95 -7.56 9.74
C LEU A 372 -11.13 -8.86 8.93
N ASN A 373 -10.03 -9.55 8.61
CA ASN A 373 -10.06 -10.84 7.91
C ASN A 373 -9.23 -11.89 8.67
N PRO A 374 -9.76 -12.48 9.75
CA PRO A 374 -9.00 -13.38 10.62
C PRO A 374 -8.44 -14.63 9.95
N GLY A 375 -9.08 -15.09 8.87
CA GLY A 375 -8.62 -16.25 8.12
C GLY A 375 -7.50 -15.96 7.11
N SER A 376 -7.16 -14.69 6.89
CA SER A 376 -6.21 -14.23 5.86
C SER A 376 -6.50 -14.77 4.45
N ILE A 377 -7.73 -15.22 4.20
CA ILE A 377 -8.14 -15.74 2.90
C ILE A 377 -8.30 -14.57 1.95
N ARG A 378 -7.52 -14.59 0.87
CA ARG A 378 -7.61 -13.64 -0.23
C ARG A 378 -8.57 -14.18 -1.28
N PRO A 379 -9.60 -13.43 -1.71
CA PRO A 379 -10.42 -13.83 -2.84
C PRO A 379 -9.58 -13.85 -4.12
N ILE A 380 -10.07 -14.55 -5.14
CA ILE A 380 -9.52 -14.43 -6.49
C ILE A 380 -9.76 -13.00 -7.00
N MET A 381 -8.83 -12.50 -7.83
CA MET A 381 -8.98 -11.20 -8.47
C MET A 381 -10.25 -11.20 -9.33
N PRO A 382 -11.14 -10.18 -9.19
CA PRO A 382 -12.25 -10.03 -10.12
C PRO A 382 -11.72 -9.86 -11.55
N SER A 383 -12.30 -10.57 -12.52
CA SER A 383 -11.86 -10.51 -13.93
C SER A 383 -11.88 -9.09 -14.50
N GLY A 384 -12.83 -8.26 -14.06
CA GLY A 384 -12.91 -6.84 -14.45
C GLY A 384 -11.73 -5.97 -13.98
N CYS A 385 -10.86 -6.48 -13.11
CA CYS A 385 -9.68 -5.79 -12.62
C CYS A 385 -8.37 -6.30 -13.25
N GLU A 386 -8.43 -7.30 -14.14
CA GLU A 386 -7.25 -7.80 -14.83
C GLU A 386 -6.60 -6.69 -15.66
N HIS A 387 -5.28 -6.70 -15.74
CA HIS A 387 -4.52 -5.62 -16.39
C HIS A 387 -4.91 -5.46 -17.86
N GLU A 388 -5.20 -6.57 -18.54
CA GLU A 388 -5.64 -6.64 -19.92
C GLU A 388 -7.00 -5.93 -20.11
N VAL A 389 -7.94 -6.16 -19.20
CA VAL A 389 -9.28 -5.52 -19.20
C VAL A 389 -9.18 -4.02 -18.93
N LEU A 390 -8.29 -3.62 -18.01
CA LEU A 390 -8.05 -2.21 -17.72
C LEU A 390 -7.32 -1.47 -18.86
N SER A 391 -6.67 -2.20 -19.76
CA SER A 391 -6.00 -1.66 -20.95
C SER A 391 -6.89 -1.58 -22.20
N GLU A 392 -8.14 -2.06 -22.14
CA GLU A 392 -9.09 -1.89 -23.24
C GLU A 392 -9.51 -0.41 -23.44
N PRO A 393 -9.85 0.01 -24.68
CA PRO A 393 -10.27 1.38 -24.96
C PRO A 393 -11.40 1.88 -24.05
N HIS A 394 -11.24 3.10 -23.51
CA HIS A 394 -12.23 3.74 -22.65
C HIS A 394 -13.10 4.79 -23.37
N ASN A 395 -12.71 5.23 -24.58
CA ASN A 395 -13.45 6.18 -25.43
C ASN A 395 -13.75 7.55 -24.81
N ARG A 396 -13.00 7.95 -23.77
CA ARG A 396 -13.24 9.21 -23.03
C ARG A 396 -12.63 10.43 -23.69
N GLU A 397 -11.79 10.24 -24.70
CA GLU A 397 -11.26 11.28 -25.57
C GLU A 397 -12.38 12.02 -26.30
N SER A 398 -13.49 11.33 -26.59
CA SER A 398 -14.68 11.93 -27.22
C SER A 398 -15.31 13.05 -26.39
N LEU A 399 -15.09 13.07 -25.07
CA LEU A 399 -15.60 14.12 -24.19
C LEU A 399 -14.84 15.45 -24.36
N LEU A 400 -13.59 15.43 -24.86
CA LEU A 400 -12.84 16.65 -25.18
C LEU A 400 -13.41 17.40 -26.40
N SER A 401 -14.15 16.71 -27.28
CA SER A 401 -14.69 17.32 -28.49
C SER A 401 -16.06 17.98 -28.30
N ARG A 402 -16.80 17.66 -27.23
CA ARG A 402 -18.19 18.14 -27.05
C ARG A 402 -18.26 19.57 -26.51
N ASP A 403 -17.28 20.02 -25.75
CA ASP A 403 -17.28 21.38 -25.16
C ASP A 403 -16.98 22.48 -26.19
N LYS A 404 -16.34 22.13 -27.32
CA LYS A 404 -16.08 23.08 -28.42
C LYS A 404 -17.31 23.40 -29.27
N SER A 405 -18.36 22.56 -29.21
CA SER A 405 -19.59 22.75 -29.99
C SER A 405 -20.62 23.69 -29.35
N VAL A 406 -20.41 24.17 -28.12
CA VAL A 406 -21.39 25.01 -27.40
C VAL A 406 -21.04 26.51 -27.45
N GLN A 407 -19.91 26.90 -28.07
CA GLN A 407 -19.53 28.32 -28.22
C GLN A 407 -19.67 28.89 -29.64
N VAL A 408 -20.42 28.23 -30.54
CA VAL A 408 -20.76 28.82 -31.84
C VAL A 408 -22.23 28.66 -32.12
N TYR A 409 -23.06 29.52 -31.54
CA TYR A 409 -24.24 30.09 -32.21
C TYR A 409 -24.48 31.50 -31.64
N VAL A 410 -24.24 32.47 -32.53
CA VAL A 410 -24.66 33.89 -32.63
C VAL A 410 -25.31 34.54 -31.42
#